data_AF-A0A921FA21-F1
#
_entry.id   AF-A0A921FA21-F1
#
_cell.length_a   1.000
_cell.length_b   1.000
_cell.length_c   1.000
_cell.angle_alpha   90.00
_cell.angle_beta   90.00
_cell.angle_gamma   90.00
#
_symmetry.space_group_name_H-M   'P 1'
#
loop_
_entity.id
_entity.type
_entity.pdbx_description
1 polymer ?
#
loop_
_entity_poly.entity_id
_entity_poly.type
_entity_poly.pdbx_seq_one_letter_code
_entity_poly.pdbx_strand_id
1 'polypeptide(L)' 'MTPTEKYEAIKHKVALKDTPAERISFMRALIALYGDQLSDEQIYDLEVNIKLAQEQEGQHANNI' A
#
# COMPACT_ATOMS: atom_id res chain seq x y z
N MET A 1 12.13 9.24 15.46
CA MET A 1 11.07 9.13 14.45
C MET A 1 10.16 7.99 14.85
N THR A 2 8.90 8.27 15.11
CA THR A 2 7.90 7.25 15.47
C THR A 2 7.52 6.42 14.24
N PRO A 3 6.95 5.24 14.43
CA PRO A 3 6.44 4.45 13.31
C PRO A 3 5.38 5.17 12.47
N THR A 4 4.53 5.97 13.11
CA THR A 4 3.55 6.85 12.46
C THR A 4 4.23 7.88 11.56
N GLU A 5 5.30 8.52 12.01
CA GLU A 5 6.07 9.47 11.19
C GLU A 5 6.76 8.78 10.01
N LYS A 6 7.25 7.55 10.20
CA LYS A 6 7.78 6.74 9.09
C LYS A 6 6.67 6.34 8.11
N TYR A 7 5.51 5.93 8.61
CA TYR A 7 4.35 5.57 7.80
C TYR A 7 3.91 6.72 6.89
N GLU A 8 3.72 7.92 7.46
CA GLU A 8 3.36 9.12 6.67
C GLU A 8 4.43 9.49 5.64
N ALA A 9 5.71 9.43 6.02
CA ALA A 9 6.82 9.68 5.09
C ALA A 9 6.89 8.64 3.96
N ILE A 10 6.43 7.41 4.19
CA ILE A 10 6.48 6.31 3.23
C ILE A 10 5.19 6.21 2.39
N LYS A 11 4.04 6.68 2.88
CA LYS A 11 2.76 6.73 2.14
C LYS A 11 2.90 7.49 0.81
N HIS A 12 3.64 8.59 0.81
CA HIS A 12 3.97 9.32 -0.42
C HIS A 12 4.75 8.48 -1.43
N LYS A 13 5.57 7.52 -0.99
CA LYS A 13 6.32 6.62 -1.89
C LYS A 13 5.43 5.58 -2.57
N VAL A 14 4.27 5.24 -1.98
CA VAL A 14 3.26 4.40 -2.63
C VAL A 14 2.69 5.13 -3.86
N ALA A 15 2.34 6.40 -3.71
CA ALA A 15 1.79 7.22 -4.80
C ALA A 15 2.78 7.45 -5.95
N LEU A 16 4.08 7.34 -5.68
CA LEU A 16 5.16 7.45 -6.66
C LEU A 16 5.47 6.14 -7.41
N LYS A 17 4.77 5.03 -7.13
CA LYS A 17 4.92 3.78 -7.90
C LYS A 17 4.08 3.83 -9.19
N ASP A 18 4.68 3.35 -10.27
CA ASP A 18 4.17 3.53 -11.63
C ASP A 18 3.06 2.52 -11.96
N THR A 19 3.12 1.32 -11.40
CA THR A 19 2.14 0.26 -11.67
C THR A 19 1.31 -0.13 -10.43
N PRO A 20 0.06 -0.61 -10.61
CA PRO A 20 -0.71 -1.18 -9.52
C PRO A 20 0.01 -2.33 -8.81
N ALA A 21 0.70 -3.20 -9.56
CA ALA A 21 1.48 -4.32 -9.00
C ALA A 21 2.60 -3.85 -8.05
N GLU A 22 3.34 -2.79 -8.42
CA GLU A 22 4.37 -2.22 -7.55
C GLU A 22 3.79 -1.57 -6.30
N ARG A 23 2.63 -0.89 -6.42
CA ARG A 23 1.91 -0.32 -5.28
C ARG A 23 1.50 -1.42 -4.30
N ILE A 24 0.91 -2.50 -4.81
CA ILE A 24 0.48 -3.66 -4.01
C ILE A 24 1.68 -4.30 -3.29
N SER A 25 2.76 -4.59 -4.03
CA SER A 25 3.96 -5.20 -3.47
C SER A 25 4.58 -4.35 -2.36
N PHE A 26 4.64 -3.03 -2.58
CA PHE A 26 5.17 -2.10 -1.60
C PHE A 26 4.29 -1.99 -0.33
N MET A 27 2.96 -1.90 -0.47
CA MET A 27 2.05 -1.87 0.68
C MET A 27 2.12 -3.16 1.51
N ARG A 28 2.21 -4.33 0.86
CA ARG A 28 2.43 -5.61 1.56
C ARG A 28 3.74 -5.64 2.33
N ALA A 29 4.81 -5.10 1.74
CA ALA A 29 6.10 -4.99 2.42
C ALA A 29 6.03 -4.08 3.64
N LEU A 30 5.24 -3.00 3.61
CA LEU A 30 5.06 -2.12 4.78
C LEU A 30 4.36 -2.84 5.93
N ILE A 31 3.28 -3.56 5.66
CA ILE A 31 2.57 -4.34 6.68
C ILE A 31 3.51 -5.42 7.26
N ALA A 32 4.27 -6.11 6.42
CA ALA A 32 5.17 -7.17 6.87
C ALA A 32 6.35 -6.65 7.72
N LEU A 33 6.89 -5.48 7.38
CA LEU A 33 8.08 -4.92 8.06
C LEU A 33 7.74 -4.07 9.29
N TYR A 34 6.55 -3.48 9.34
CA TYR A 34 6.16 -2.52 10.37
C TYR A 34 4.79 -2.80 11.00
N GLY A 35 4.16 -3.94 10.72
CA GLY A 35 2.81 -4.25 11.21
C GLY A 35 2.67 -4.22 12.74
N ASP A 36 3.73 -4.54 13.48
CA ASP A 36 3.81 -4.44 14.94
C ASP A 36 3.82 -2.99 15.46
N GLN A 37 4.14 -2.05 14.58
CA GLN A 37 4.31 -0.63 14.86
C GLN A 37 3.23 0.25 14.21
N LEU A 38 2.38 -0.34 13.36
CA LEU A 38 1.23 0.31 12.76
C LEU A 38 0.00 0.14 13.66
N SER A 39 -0.89 1.13 13.67
CA SER A 39 -2.20 0.94 14.29
C SER A 39 -3.09 0.06 13.40
N ASP A 40 -4.10 -0.55 14.00
CA ASP A 40 -5.10 -1.35 13.27
C ASP A 40 -5.76 -0.53 12.13
N GLU A 41 -6.00 0.77 12.36
CA GLU A 41 -6.55 1.69 11.35
C GLU A 41 -5.59 1.89 10.18
N GLN A 42 -4.27 2.01 10.44
CA GLN A 42 -3.26 2.14 9.38
C GLN A 42 -3.11 0.85 8.57
N ILE A 43 -3.18 -0.30 9.23
CA ILE A 43 -3.16 -1.61 8.55
C ILE A 43 -4.41 -1.75 7.67
N TYR A 44 -5.58 -1.43 8.21
CA TYR A 44 -6.84 -1.45 7.47
C TYR A 44 -6.80 -0.54 6.23
N ASP A 45 -6.29 0.69 6.36
CA ASP A 45 -6.10 1.62 5.25
C ASP A 45 -5.21 1.03 4.15
N LEU A 46 -4.10 0.39 4.51
CA LEU A 46 -3.21 -0.26 3.56
C LEU A 46 -3.90 -1.43 2.84
N GLU A 47 -4.69 -2.24 3.57
CA GLU A 47 -5.45 -3.35 2.99
C GLU A 47 -6.53 -2.88 2.00
N VAL A 48 -7.25 -1.80 2.32
CA VAL A 48 -8.23 -1.19 1.41
C VAL A 48 -7.54 -0.69 0.13
N ASN A 49 -6.40 -0.01 0.26
CA ASN A 49 -5.65 0.46 -0.91
C ASN A 49 -5.08 -0.69 -1.75
N ILE A 50 -4.67 -1.81 -1.13
CA ILE A 50 -4.27 -3.02 -1.85
C ILE A 50 -5.44 -3.54 -2.70
N LYS A 51 -6.65 -3.66 -2.13
CA LYS A 51 -7.83 -4.13 -2.88
C LYS A 51 -8.14 -3.23 -4.07
N LEU A 52 -8.12 -1.91 -3.87
CA LEU A 52 -8.35 -0.94 -4.94
C LEU A 52 -7.30 -1.07 -6.06
N ALA A 53 -6.02 -1.23 -5.72
CA ALA A 53 -4.97 -1.43 -6.71
C ALA A 53 -5.12 -2.77 -7.46
N GLN A 54 -5.58 -3.83 -6.80
CA GLN A 54 -5.87 -5.12 -7.44
C GLN A 54 -7.04 -5.02 -8.43
N GLU A 55 -8.09 -4.28 -8.08
CA GLU A 55 -9.21 -4.02 -8.99
C GLU A 55 -8.76 -3.21 -10.21
N GLN A 56 -7.89 -2.21 -10.03
CA GLN A 56 -7.29 -1.46 -11.14
C GLN A 56 -6.45 -2.34 -12.06
N GLU A 57 -5.64 -3.26 -11.50
CA GLU A 57 -4.87 -4.23 -12.28
C GLU A 57 -5.79 -5.13 -13.12
N GLY A 58 -6.87 -5.65 -12.52
CA GLY A 58 -7.86 -6.49 -13.21
C GLY A 58 -8.63 -5.75 -14.30
N GLN A 59 -8.96 -4.47 -14.08
CA GLN A 59 -9.61 -3.64 -15.10
C GLN A 59 -8.69 -3.28 -16.26
N HIS A 60 -7.38 -3.11 -16.02
CA HIS A 60 -6.40 -2.92 -17.08
C HIS A 60 -6.18 -4.19 -17.92
N ALA A 61 -6.29 -5.39 -17.33
CA ALA A 61 -6.15 -6.65 -18.05
C ALA A 61 -7.37 -7.01 -18.93
N ASN A 62 -8.57 -6.55 -18.56
CA ASN A 62 -9.82 -6.82 -19.29
C ASN A 62 -10.16 -5.80 -20.41
N ASN A 63 -9.33 -4.78 -20.60
CA ASN A 63 -9.52 -3.75 -21.63
C ASN A 63 -8.52 -3.86 -22.80
N ILE A 64 -7.88 -5.03 -22.98
CA ILE A 64 -6.94 -5.33 -24.08
C ILE A 64 -7.55 -6.36 -25.02
#